data_AF-A0A840I626-F1
#
_entry.id   AF-A0A840I626-F1
#
_cell.length_a   1.000
_cell.length_b   1.000
_cell.length_c   1.000
_cell.angle_alpha   90.00
_cell.angle_beta   90.00
_cell.angle_gamma   90.00
#
_symmetry.space_group_name_H-M   'P 1'
#
loop_
_entity.id
_entity.type
_entity.pdbx_description
1 polymer ?
#
loop_
_entity_poly.entity_id
_entity_poly.type
_entity_poly.pdbx_seq_one_letter_code
_entity_poly.pdbx_strand_id
1 'polypeptide(L)'
;MTKWRAALLGFALLAACETTPPPSEGPQEPLPEPADVASGCEALVPIEAQDTAAGKAAELSWLGERYPGFVITNQTTLRCDGVPVDRVAFTQDGQDHVVMFDTSAFFGKVGEDDLNDLLEG
;
A
#
# COMPACT_ATOMS: atom_id res chain seq x y z
N MET A 1 -58.38 -15.65 26.16
CA MET A 1 -59.14 -15.24 24.95
C MET A 1 -59.69 -13.85 25.17
N THR A 2 -59.10 -12.80 24.59
CA THR A 2 -59.79 -11.50 24.42
C THR A 2 -59.19 -10.78 23.22
N LYS A 3 -60.02 -10.55 22.20
CA LYS A 3 -59.74 -9.78 20.97
C LYS A 3 -59.98 -8.30 21.23
N TRP A 4 -59.03 -7.41 20.96
CA TRP A 4 -59.32 -5.98 20.79
C TRP A 4 -58.73 -5.49 19.47
N ARG A 5 -59.60 -4.92 18.63
CA ARG A 5 -59.30 -4.29 17.35
C ARG A 5 -59.13 -2.78 17.55
N ALA A 6 -58.11 -2.25 16.88
CA ALA A 6 -58.01 -0.98 16.17
C ALA A 6 -58.54 0.32 16.81
N ALA A 7 -57.65 1.31 16.91
CA ALA A 7 -57.94 2.69 16.50
C ALA A 7 -56.65 3.42 16.09
N LEU A 8 -56.75 4.16 14.98
CA LEU A 8 -55.70 4.94 14.32
C LEU A 8 -55.19 6.10 15.18
N LEU A 9 -53.91 6.43 15.04
CA LEU A 9 -53.46 7.84 15.03
C LEU A 9 -52.17 7.95 14.22
N GLY A 10 -52.27 8.67 13.10
CA GLY A 10 -51.12 9.05 12.29
C GLY A 10 -50.32 10.16 12.96
N PHE A 11 -49.02 10.17 12.69
CA PHE A 11 -48.22 11.38 12.67
C PHE A 11 -47.11 11.15 11.64
N ALA A 12 -47.26 11.81 10.48
CA ALA A 12 -46.20 11.89 9.48
C ALA A 12 -45.18 12.92 9.97
N LEU A 13 -44.00 12.46 10.39
CA LEU A 13 -42.81 13.29 10.58
C LEU A 13 -41.84 12.98 9.45
N LEU A 14 -41.90 13.81 8.41
CA LEU A 14 -40.87 13.89 7.38
C LEU A 14 -39.62 14.51 8.02
N ALA A 15 -38.72 13.67 8.51
CA ALA A 15 -37.35 14.09 8.77
C ALA A 15 -36.65 14.21 7.41
N ALA A 16 -36.60 15.42 6.87
CA ALA A 16 -35.76 15.73 5.72
C ALA A 16 -34.29 15.57 6.15
N CYS A 17 -33.66 14.51 5.68
CA CYS A 17 -32.22 14.35 5.75
C CYS A 17 -31.62 15.25 4.65
N GLU A 18 -31.13 16.43 5.01
CA GLU A 18 -30.28 17.22 4.13
C GLU A 18 -28.98 16.44 3.93
N THR A 19 -28.93 15.67 2.84
CA THR A 19 -27.70 15.02 2.38
C THR A 19 -26.93 16.03 1.55
N THR A 20 -25.95 16.67 2.18
CA THR A 20 -24.92 17.45 1.49
C THR A 20 -24.26 16.56 0.44
N PRO A 21 -24.29 16.91 -0.86
CA PRO A 21 -23.54 16.17 -1.86
C PRO A 21 -22.04 16.39 -1.62
N PRO A 22 -21.20 15.35 -1.67
CA PRO A 22 -19.75 15.54 -1.65
C PRO A 22 -19.32 16.37 -2.87
N PRO A 23 -18.20 17.11 -2.77
CA PRO A 23 -17.67 17.87 -3.89
C PRO A 23 -17.44 16.94 -5.07
N SER A 24 -17.88 17.39 -6.25
CA SER A 24 -17.67 16.74 -7.54
C SER A 24 -16.17 16.49 -7.74
N GLU A 25 -15.77 15.22 -7.68
CA GLU A 25 -14.53 14.76 -8.30
C GLU A 25 -14.61 15.18 -9.77
N GLY A 26 -13.64 15.99 -10.20
CA GLY A 26 -13.36 16.16 -11.62
C GLY A 26 -12.96 14.81 -12.22
N PRO A 27 -12.75 14.72 -13.54
CA PRO A 27 -12.18 13.52 -14.13
C PRO A 27 -10.84 13.23 -13.46
N GLN A 28 -10.84 12.34 -12.49
CA GLN A 28 -9.63 11.68 -12.06
C GLN A 28 -9.26 10.81 -13.25
N GLU A 29 -8.17 11.17 -13.94
CA GLU A 29 -7.48 10.19 -14.75
C GLU A 29 -7.38 8.92 -13.89
N PRO A 30 -7.84 7.77 -14.37
CA PRO A 30 -7.61 6.53 -13.66
C PRO A 30 -6.13 6.49 -13.34
N LEU A 31 -5.77 6.45 -12.05
CA LEU A 31 -4.45 5.95 -11.70
C LEU A 31 -4.34 4.62 -12.45
N PRO A 32 -3.26 4.38 -13.20
CA PRO A 32 -3.10 3.12 -13.89
C PRO A 32 -3.36 2.03 -12.85
N GLU A 33 -4.38 1.21 -13.10
CA GLU A 33 -4.65 0.02 -12.30
C GLU A 33 -3.30 -0.71 -12.17
N PRO A 34 -2.90 -1.17 -10.98
CA PRO A 34 -1.62 -1.84 -10.81
C PRO A 34 -1.69 -3.11 -11.66
N ALA A 35 -1.23 -2.98 -12.90
CA ALA A 35 -1.12 -4.04 -13.87
C ALA A 35 -0.17 -5.03 -13.24
N ASP A 36 -0.74 -6.13 -12.74
CA ASP A 36 -0.06 -7.38 -12.38
C ASP A 36 1.43 -7.15 -12.15
N VAL A 37 1.80 -6.51 -11.02
CA VAL A 37 3.20 -6.18 -10.73
C VAL A 37 3.98 -7.48 -10.84
N ALA A 38 4.79 -7.58 -11.90
CA ALA A 38 5.24 -8.86 -12.39
C ALA A 38 5.91 -9.61 -11.25
N SER A 39 5.41 -10.80 -10.94
CA SER A 39 5.95 -11.66 -9.89
C SER A 39 7.29 -12.30 -10.28
N GLY A 40 8.07 -11.64 -11.13
CA GLY A 40 9.31 -12.12 -11.72
C GLY A 40 10.23 -10.96 -12.10
N CYS A 41 11.49 -11.30 -12.43
CA CYS A 41 12.58 -10.37 -12.75
C CYS A 41 12.34 -9.43 -13.95
N GLU A 42 11.16 -9.49 -14.56
CA GLU A 42 10.77 -8.82 -15.81
C GLU A 42 10.22 -7.41 -15.56
N ALA A 43 9.69 -7.13 -14.36
CA ALA A 43 9.23 -5.80 -13.97
C ALA A 43 9.79 -5.44 -12.59
N LEU A 44 10.97 -4.83 -12.59
CA LEU A 44 11.58 -4.27 -11.38
C LEU A 44 11.17 -2.81 -11.22
N VAL A 45 10.83 -2.43 -10.00
CA VAL A 45 10.60 -1.03 -9.63
C VAL A 45 11.97 -0.42 -9.26
N PRO A 46 12.49 0.56 -10.04
CA PRO A 46 13.76 1.18 -9.70
C PRO A 46 13.61 2.09 -8.47
N ILE A 47 14.51 1.93 -7.51
CA ILE A 47 14.62 2.81 -6.35
C ILE A 47 16.00 3.44 -6.33
N GLU A 48 16.02 4.77 -6.44
CA GLU A 48 17.23 5.57 -6.35
C GLU A 48 17.41 6.06 -4.92
N ALA A 49 18.48 5.60 -4.25
CA ALA A 49 18.81 5.99 -2.89
C ALA A 49 20.33 6.02 -2.67
N GLN A 50 20.76 6.73 -1.63
CA GLN A 50 22.18 6.92 -1.32
C GLN A 50 22.78 5.72 -0.57
N ASP A 51 21.98 5.11 0.30
CA ASP A 51 22.35 3.99 1.16
C ASP A 51 21.16 3.06 1.41
N THR A 52 21.41 1.98 2.16
CA THR A 52 20.41 0.95 2.44
C THR A 52 19.25 1.46 3.28
N ALA A 53 19.49 2.33 4.25
CA ALA A 53 18.44 2.88 5.10
C ALA A 53 17.48 3.77 4.30
N ALA A 54 18.03 4.68 3.48
CA ALA A 54 17.27 5.51 2.57
C ALA A 54 16.51 4.67 1.52
N GLY A 55 17.13 3.61 1.00
CA GLY A 55 16.51 2.68 0.05
C GLY A 55 15.27 2.02 0.62
N LYS A 56 15.37 1.44 1.82
CA LYS A 56 14.22 0.82 2.51
C LYS A 56 13.09 1.80 2.79
N ALA A 57 13.42 3.02 3.20
CA ALA A 57 12.43 4.07 3.43
C ALA A 57 11.69 4.43 2.13
N ALA A 58 12.41 4.52 1.00
CA ALA A 58 11.83 4.78 -0.30
C ALA A 58 10.92 3.63 -0.79
N GLU A 59 11.33 2.37 -0.60
CA GLU A 59 10.50 1.19 -0.90
C GLU A 59 9.18 1.21 -0.11
N LEU A 60 9.26 1.47 1.20
CA LEU A 60 8.06 1.57 2.06
C LEU A 60 7.14 2.72 1.65
N SER A 61 7.70 3.89 1.29
CA SER A 61 6.91 5.02 0.79
C SER A 61 6.20 4.67 -0.51
N TRP A 62 6.92 4.04 -1.44
CA TRP A 62 6.36 3.62 -2.72
C TRP A 62 5.19 2.64 -2.54
N LEU A 63 5.33 1.69 -1.60
CA LEU A 63 4.25 0.76 -1.23
C LEU A 63 3.08 1.49 -0.56
N GLY A 64 3.34 2.39 0.38
CA GLY A 64 2.30 3.13 1.10
C GLY A 64 1.45 4.03 0.20
N GLU A 65 2.05 4.61 -0.84
CA GLU A 65 1.34 5.43 -1.83
C GLU A 65 0.42 4.58 -2.74
N ARG A 66 0.81 3.35 -3.07
CA ARG A 66 0.11 2.50 -4.05
C ARG A 66 -0.81 1.46 -3.43
N TYR A 67 -0.43 0.95 -2.27
CA TYR A 67 -1.11 -0.11 -1.54
C TYR A 67 -1.42 0.38 -0.12
N PRO A 68 -2.27 1.41 0.06
CA PRO A 68 -2.60 1.92 1.39
C PRO A 68 -3.15 0.82 2.28
N GLY A 69 -2.62 0.71 3.49
CA GLY A 69 -3.00 -0.33 4.45
C GLY A 69 -2.33 -1.69 4.21
N PHE A 70 -1.33 -1.78 3.34
CA PHE A 70 -0.55 -3.01 3.16
C PHE A 70 0.10 -3.50 4.46
N VAL A 71 0.26 -4.82 4.56
CA VAL A 71 0.99 -5.48 5.64
C VAL A 71 2.05 -6.38 5.02
N ILE A 72 3.33 -6.06 5.24
CA ILE A 72 4.43 -6.91 4.77
C ILE A 72 4.35 -8.28 5.45
N THR A 73 4.36 -9.33 4.64
CA THR A 73 4.34 -10.73 5.10
C THR A 73 5.70 -11.40 4.95
N ASN A 74 6.48 -10.98 3.96
CA ASN A 74 7.84 -11.46 3.75
C ASN A 74 8.67 -10.45 2.95
N GLN A 75 9.96 -10.35 3.25
CA GLN A 75 10.92 -9.58 2.46
C GLN A 75 12.19 -10.41 2.29
N THR A 76 12.66 -10.52 1.06
CA THR A 76 13.85 -11.32 0.72
C THR A 76 14.66 -10.65 -0.37
N THR A 77 15.95 -10.47 -0.11
CA THR A 77 16.91 -10.04 -1.13
C THR A 77 17.33 -11.22 -2.01
N LEU A 78 17.32 -11.02 -3.32
CA LEU A 78 17.71 -12.00 -4.33
C LEU A 78 18.46 -11.36 -5.50
N ARG A 79 18.79 -12.15 -6.51
CA ARG A 79 19.42 -11.68 -7.76
C ARG A 79 18.55 -12.03 -8.96
N CYS A 80 18.29 -11.05 -9.80
CA CYS A 80 17.62 -11.17 -11.08
C CYS A 80 18.62 -10.90 -12.20
N ASP A 81 19.09 -11.93 -12.91
CA ASP A 81 20.13 -11.80 -13.95
C ASP A 81 21.36 -10.98 -13.51
N GLY A 82 21.74 -11.12 -12.23
CA GLY A 82 22.85 -10.39 -11.61
C GLY A 82 22.48 -9.05 -10.96
N VAL A 83 21.30 -8.50 -11.25
CA VAL A 83 20.75 -7.30 -10.60
C VAL A 83 20.34 -7.63 -9.16
N PRO A 84 20.83 -6.90 -8.14
CA PRO A 84 20.35 -7.05 -6.78
C PRO A 84 18.91 -6.55 -6.66
N VAL A 85 18.03 -7.42 -6.18
CA VAL A 85 16.61 -7.14 -6.08
C VAL A 85 16.14 -7.40 -4.66
N ASP A 86 15.27 -6.53 -4.17
CA ASP A 86 14.51 -6.80 -2.96
C ASP A 86 13.07 -7.19 -3.30
N ARG A 87 12.69 -8.40 -2.88
CA ARG A 87 11.36 -8.95 -3.12
C ARG A 87 10.53 -8.75 -1.86
N VAL A 88 9.51 -7.90 -1.96
CA VAL A 88 8.56 -7.63 -0.87
C VAL A 88 7.24 -8.32 -1.18
N ALA A 89 6.87 -9.28 -0.35
CA ALA A 89 5.53 -9.86 -0.33
C ALA A 89 4.71 -9.21 0.80
N PHE A 90 3.46 -8.88 0.51
CA PHE A 90 2.57 -8.21 1.45
C PHE A 90 1.11 -8.60 1.19
N THR A 91 0.24 -8.33 2.15
CA THR A 91 -1.20 -8.43 2.00
C THR A 91 -1.83 -7.04 1.94
N GLN A 92 -2.87 -6.88 1.14
CA GLN A 92 -3.75 -5.70 1.15
C GLN A 92 -5.19 -6.16 0.92
N ASP A 93 -6.12 -5.73 1.77
CA ASP A 93 -7.55 -6.08 1.67
C ASP A 93 -7.80 -7.59 1.53
N GLY A 94 -6.94 -8.41 2.17
CA GLY A 94 -6.99 -9.87 2.14
C GLY A 94 -6.43 -10.52 0.88
N GLN A 95 -5.82 -9.75 -0.03
CA GLN A 95 -5.14 -10.23 -1.23
C GLN A 95 -3.62 -10.22 -1.03
N ASP A 96 -2.95 -11.26 -1.54
CA ASP A 96 -1.49 -11.37 -1.51
C ASP A 96 -0.89 -10.69 -2.74
N HIS A 97 0.14 -9.89 -2.52
CA HIS A 97 0.89 -9.17 -3.54
C HIS A 97 2.38 -9.42 -3.40
N VAL A 98 3.10 -9.23 -4.51
CA VAL A 98 4.57 -9.26 -4.55
C VAL A 98 5.04 -8.10 -5.41
N VAL A 99 6.01 -7.34 -4.91
CA VAL A 99 6.72 -6.31 -5.66
C VAL A 99 8.21 -6.62 -5.60
N MET A 100 8.90 -6.39 -6.72
CA MET A 100 10.35 -6.53 -6.83
C MET A 100 10.97 -5.15 -7.06
N PHE A 101 11.87 -4.73 -6.18
CA PHE A 101 12.59 -3.47 -6.28
C PHE A 101 14.01 -3.70 -6.79
N ASP A 102 14.42 -2.94 -7.80
CA ASP A 102 15.83 -2.87 -8.19
C ASP A 102 16.58 -2.01 -7.16
N THR A 103 17.50 -2.65 -6.46
CA THR A 103 18.29 -2.04 -5.38
C THR A 103 19.70 -1.65 -5.82
N SER A 104 20.00 -1.73 -7.13
CA SER A 104 21.34 -1.49 -7.67
C SER A 104 21.95 -0.17 -7.24
N ALA A 105 21.13 0.86 -7.06
CA ALA A 105 21.58 2.18 -6.66
C ALA A 105 22.19 2.21 -5.25
N PHE A 106 21.79 1.32 -4.34
CA PHE A 106 22.18 1.38 -2.93
C PHE A 106 22.59 0.05 -2.31
N PHE A 107 22.51 -1.07 -3.05
CA PHE A 107 22.86 -2.38 -2.53
C PHE A 107 24.29 -2.42 -1.98
N GLY A 108 24.43 -2.76 -0.70
CA GLY A 108 25.72 -2.85 -0.02
C GLY A 108 26.35 -1.50 0.35
N LYS A 109 25.64 -0.39 0.15
CA LYS A 109 26.04 0.91 0.67
C LYS A 109 25.48 1.10 2.08
N VAL A 110 26.35 1.51 3.00
CA VAL A 110 26.03 1.82 4.39
C VAL A 110 25.96 3.33 4.56
N GLY A 111 24.95 3.81 5.29
CA GLY A 111 24.88 5.20 5.72
C GLY A 111 25.82 5.48 6.90
N GLU A 112 26.03 6.75 7.25
CA GLU A 112 26.79 7.12 8.47
C GLU A 112 26.18 6.49 9.73
N ASP A 113 24.84 6.39 9.78
CA ASP A 113 24.11 5.77 10.88
C ASP A 113 24.36 4.24 10.95
N ASP A 114 24.36 3.55 9.81
CA ASP A 114 24.65 2.10 9.74
C ASP A 114 26.10 1.80 10.15
N LEU A 115 27.04 2.71 9.87
CA LEU A 115 28.43 2.57 10.27
C LEU A 115 28.58 2.66 11.80
N ASN A 116 27.80 3.51 12.45
CA ASN A 116 27.84 3.62 13.92
C ASN A 116 27.37 2.32 14.58
N ASP A 117 26.28 1.73 14.09
CA ASP A 117 25.75 0.45 14.59
C ASP A 117 26.72 -0.72 14.38
N LEU A 118 27.52 -0.70 13.29
CA LEU A 118 28.54 -1.73 13.02
C LEU A 118 29.83 -1.58 13.83
N LEU A 119 30.16 -0.36 14.28
CA LEU A 119 31.38 -0.09 15.05
C LEU A 119 31.17 -0.24 16.57
N GLU A 120 29.94 -0.14 17.05
CA GLU A 120 29.59 -0.33 18.46
C GLU A 120 29.21 -1.79 18.82
N GLY A 121 29.37 -2.72 17.87
CA GLY A 121 29.14 -4.16 18.01
C GLY A 121 30.32 -4.96 18.55
#